data_AF-A0A2V5L5L9-F1
#
_entry.id   AF-A0A2V5L5L9-F1
#
_cell.length_a   1.000
_cell.length_b   1.000
_cell.length_c   1.000
_cell.angle_alpha   90.00
_cell.angle_beta   90.00
_cell.angle_gamma   90.00
#
_symmetry.space_group_name_H-M   'P 1'
#
loop_
_entity.id
_entity.type
_entity.pdbx_description
1 polymer ?
#
loop_
_entity_poly.entity_id
_entity_poly.type
_entity_poly.pdbx_seq_one_letter_code
_entity_poly.pdbx_strand_id
1 'polypeptide(L)'
;MEHVLVRTAPSGEPVAVERAGREWLVAEGPMRWFERTNWWEQQKRMPRGQGRIDVEVWRVQARLGRNPRSDLATMDLERDPTGGGWCLRLAA
;
A
#
# COMPACT_ATOMS: atom_id res chain seq x y z
N MET A 1 -1.39 5.06 -10.21
CA MET A 1 -0.97 4.17 -9.11
C MET A 1 -0.34 2.92 -9.71
N GLU A 2 0.74 2.42 -9.12
CA GLU A 2 1.45 1.22 -9.58
C GLU A 2 1.01 0.03 -8.70
N HIS A 3 0.46 -1.04 -9.29
CA HIS A 3 0.12 -2.24 -8.50
C HIS A 3 1.39 -2.96 -8.04
N VAL A 4 1.40 -3.35 -6.77
CA VAL A 4 2.54 -4.06 -6.15
C VAL A 4 2.05 -5.28 -5.38
N LEU A 5 2.91 -6.30 -5.27
CA LEU A 5 2.63 -7.42 -4.39
C LEU A 5 3.13 -7.09 -2.99
N VAL A 6 2.29 -7.29 -1.99
CA VAL A 6 2.65 -7.07 -0.59
C VAL A 6 2.54 -8.39 0.14
N ARG A 7 3.65 -8.81 0.74
CA ARG A 7 3.65 -9.92 1.69
C ARG A 7 3.39 -9.36 3.08
N THR A 8 2.48 -10.01 3.81
CA THR A 8 2.10 -9.59 5.16
C THR A 8 2.52 -10.62 6.20
N ALA A 9 2.78 -10.15 7.41
CA ALA A 9 2.85 -11.00 8.60
C ALA A 9 1.46 -11.61 8.91
N PRO A 10 1.37 -12.62 9.79
CA PRO A 10 0.09 -13.11 10.29
C PRO A 10 -0.79 -12.03 10.95
N SER A 11 -0.17 -10.96 11.48
CA SER A 11 -0.87 -9.78 12.03
C SER A 11 -1.52 -8.90 10.94
N GLY A 12 -1.22 -9.14 9.66
CA GLY A 12 -1.67 -8.32 8.54
C GLY A 12 -0.74 -7.16 8.19
N GLU A 13 0.32 -6.93 8.97
CA GLU A 13 1.31 -5.87 8.71
C GLU A 13 2.18 -6.20 7.49
N PRO A 14 2.48 -5.23 6.61
CA PRO A 14 3.43 -5.44 5.51
C PRO A 14 4.83 -5.81 6.02
N VAL A 15 5.42 -6.86 5.43
CA VAL A 15 6.81 -7.28 5.71
C VAL A 15 7.70 -7.21 4.48
N ALA A 16 7.13 -7.27 3.28
CA ALA A 16 7.85 -7.05 2.03
C ALA A 16 6.94 -6.52 0.93
N VAL A 17 7.53 -5.75 0.01
CA VAL A 17 6.89 -5.23 -1.20
C VAL A 17 7.68 -5.71 -2.41
N GLU A 18 7.02 -6.37 -3.35
CA GLU A 18 7.60 -6.67 -4.66
C GLU A 18 7.18 -5.59 -5.65
N ARG A 19 8.17 -4.89 -6.19
CA ARG A 19 7.97 -3.76 -7.10
C ARG A 19 8.96 -3.85 -8.25
N ALA A 20 8.45 -3.84 -9.49
CA ALA A 20 9.27 -3.92 -10.70
C ALA A 20 10.31 -5.06 -10.66
N GLY A 21 9.88 -6.26 -10.24
CA GLY A 21 10.72 -7.46 -10.12
C GLY A 21 11.78 -7.41 -9.02
N ARG A 22 11.71 -6.43 -8.11
CA ARG A 22 12.64 -6.25 -6.99
C ARG A 22 11.91 -6.39 -5.66
N GLU A 23 12.51 -7.12 -4.74
CA GLU A 23 11.99 -7.27 -3.37
C GLU A 23 12.51 -6.13 -2.47
N TRP A 24 11.58 -5.49 -1.77
CA TRP A 24 11.84 -4.46 -0.77
C TRP A 24 11.38 -4.97 0.59
N LEU A 25 12.30 -5.11 1.55
CA LEU A 25 12.00 -5.62 2.88
C LEU A 25 11.70 -4.48 3.84
N VAL A 26 10.57 -4.56 4.54
CA VAL A 26 10.20 -3.59 5.57
C VAL A 26 11.19 -3.68 6.73
N ALA A 27 11.81 -2.57 7.09
CA ALA A 27 12.91 -2.50 8.05
C ALA A 27 12.52 -1.81 9.37
N GLU A 28 11.43 -1.07 9.37
CA GLU A 28 10.90 -0.37 10.54
C GLU A 28 9.40 -0.62 10.69
N GLY A 29 8.85 -0.32 11.87
CA GLY A 29 7.43 -0.51 12.16
C GLY A 29 6.54 0.23 11.16
N PRO A 30 5.62 -0.44 10.46
CA PRO A 30 4.78 0.19 9.45
C PRO A 30 3.67 1.02 10.12
N MET A 31 3.30 2.14 9.51
CA MET A 31 2.24 3.02 10.02
C MET A 31 0.97 2.82 9.21
N ARG A 32 -0.16 2.53 9.88
CA ARG A 32 -1.47 2.36 9.25
C ARG A 32 -2.40 3.53 9.52
N TRP A 33 -3.10 3.98 8.49
CA TRP A 33 -4.24 4.88 8.63
C TRP A 33 -5.31 4.58 7.59
N PHE A 34 -6.43 5.27 7.71
CA PHE A 34 -7.54 5.18 6.77
C PHE A 34 -7.85 6.58 6.23
N GLU A 35 -8.02 6.70 4.92
CA GLU A 35 -8.37 7.95 4.26
C GLU A 35 -9.77 7.86 3.67
N ARG A 36 -10.54 8.93 3.85
CA ARG A 36 -11.87 9.02 3.26
C ARG A 36 -11.77 9.36 1.78
N THR A 37 -12.35 8.51 0.94
CA THR A 37 -12.46 8.77 -0.50
C THR A 37 -13.86 9.29 -0.82
N ASN A 38 -13.94 10.50 -1.36
CA ASN A 38 -15.18 11.11 -1.82
C ASN A 38 -15.59 10.50 -3.17
N TRP A 39 -16.07 9.25 -3.18
CA TRP A 39 -16.46 8.56 -4.41
C TRP A 39 -17.46 9.36 -5.26
N TRP A 40 -18.27 10.23 -4.64
CA TRP A 40 -19.25 11.09 -5.33
C TRP A 40 -18.61 12.19 -6.19
N GLU A 41 -17.35 12.54 -5.95
CA GLU A 41 -16.61 13.47 -6.83
C GLU A 41 -16.23 12.78 -8.15
N GLN A 42 -16.07 11.46 -8.13
CA GLN A 42 -15.59 10.67 -9.27
C GLN A 42 -16.69 9.86 -9.95
N GLN A 43 -17.80 9.58 -9.26
CA GLN A 43 -18.88 8.70 -9.74
C GLN A 43 -20.27 9.27 -9.42
N LYS A 44 -21.19 9.23 -10.40
CA LYS A 44 -22.58 9.68 -10.24
C LYS A 44 -23.42 8.82 -9.28
N ARG A 45 -23.01 7.59 -8.98
CA ARG A 45 -23.70 6.66 -8.08
C ARG A 45 -22.69 5.83 -7.31
N MET A 46 -23.08 5.40 -6.13
CA MET A 46 -22.26 4.56 -5.27
C MET A 46 -21.90 3.27 -6.02
N PRO A 47 -20.61 2.93 -6.17
CA PRO A 47 -20.23 1.70 -6.86
C PRO A 47 -20.74 0.49 -6.06
N ARG A 48 -21.49 -0.40 -6.73
CA ARG A 48 -22.07 -1.59 -6.08
C ARG A 48 -20.95 -2.48 -5.57
N GLY A 49 -21.03 -2.90 -4.31
CA GLY A 49 -20.02 -3.77 -3.67
C GLY A 49 -18.79 -3.06 -3.12
N GLN A 50 -18.58 -1.77 -3.43
CA GLN A 50 -17.45 -0.97 -2.91
C GLN A 50 -17.91 -0.08 -1.76
N GLY A 51 -18.54 -0.68 -0.75
CA GLY A 51 -19.04 0.01 0.45
C GLY A 51 -17.98 0.70 1.31
N ARG A 52 -16.72 0.78 0.84
CA ARG A 52 -15.61 1.42 1.55
C ARG A 52 -15.59 2.91 1.24
N ILE A 53 -16.11 3.67 2.19
CA ILE A 53 -15.91 5.13 2.28
C ILE A 53 -14.45 5.44 2.62
N ASP A 54 -13.79 4.52 3.32
CA ASP A 54 -12.43 4.67 3.80
C ASP A 54 -11.49 3.65 3.13
N VAL A 55 -10.35 4.13 2.63
CA VAL A 55 -9.29 3.33 2.01
C VAL A 55 -8.17 3.13 3.03
N GLU A 56 -7.72 1.88 3.17
CA GLU A 56 -6.61 1.54 4.05
C GLU A 56 -5.29 1.93 3.40
N VAL A 57 -4.42 2.59 4.17
CA VAL A 57 -3.10 3.00 3.72
C VAL A 57 -2.05 2.58 4.73
N TRP A 58 -0.93 2.07 4.23
CA TRP A 58 0.27 1.80 5.00
C TRP A 58 1.45 2.61 4.51
N ARG A 59 2.18 3.25 5.41
CA ARG A 59 3.52 3.79 5.15
C ARG A 59 4.55 2.81 5.69
N VAL A 60 5.45 2.40 4.82
CA VAL A 60 6.54 1.49 5.19
C VAL A 60 7.89 2.14 4.90
N GLN A 61 8.87 1.85 5.75
CA GLN A 61 10.27 2.08 5.46
C GLN A 61 10.87 0.76 4.99
N ALA A 62 11.24 0.68 3.71
CA ALA A 62 11.68 -0.57 3.10
C ALA A 62 13.05 -0.44 2.44
N ARG A 63 13.87 -1.48 2.53
CA ARG A 63 15.20 -1.56 1.93
C ARG A 63 15.18 -2.47 0.72
N LEU A 64 15.94 -2.13 -0.32
CA LEU A 64 16.11 -3.01 -1.47
C LEU A 64 16.92 -4.26 -1.08
N GLY A 65 16.30 -5.43 -1.22
CA GLY A 65 16.88 -6.73 -0.87
C GLY A 65 17.23 -6.88 0.62
N ARG A 66 18.17 -7.78 0.91
CA ARG A 66 18.58 -8.14 2.28
C ARG A 66 19.83 -7.41 2.79
N ASN A 67 20.38 -6.46 2.02
CA ASN A 67 21.59 -5.74 2.42
C ASN A 67 21.26 -4.67 3.48
N PRO A 68 21.78 -4.77 4.72
CA PRO A 68 21.53 -3.79 5.77
C PRO A 68 22.15 -2.42 5.52
N ARG A 69 22.99 -2.28 4.48
CA ARG A 69 23.58 -1.01 4.05
C ARG A 69 22.76 -0.30 2.95
N SER A 70 21.75 -0.95 2.37
CA SER A 70 20.86 -0.31 1.40
C SER A 70 20.05 0.79 2.07
N ASP A 71 19.88 1.93 1.40
CA ASP A 71 19.05 3.02 1.90
C ASP A 71 17.60 2.61 2.11
N LEU A 72 16.94 3.30 3.04
CA LEU A 72 15.51 3.17 3.26
C LEU A 72 14.74 4.00 2.24
N ALA A 73 13.75 3.38 1.62
CA ALA A 73 12.73 4.07 0.83
C ALA A 73 11.42 4.11 1.62
N THR A 74 10.80 5.28 1.67
CA THR A 74 9.42 5.42 2.13
C THR A 74 8.48 5.01 1.01
N MET A 75 7.54 4.12 1.30
CA MET A 75 6.51 3.68 0.36
C MET A 75 5.14 3.77 1.01
N ASP A 76 4.22 4.46 0.35
CA ASP A 76 2.81 4.52 0.75
C ASP A 76 2.00 3.52 -0.09
N LEU A 77 1.47 2.50 0.58
CA LEU A 77 0.72 1.39 0.03
C LEU A 77 -0.76 1.64 0.27
N GLU A 78 -1.52 1.85 -0.79
CA GLU A 78 -2.96 2.03 -0.76
C GLU A 78 -3.67 0.72 -1.12
N ARG A 79 -4.70 0.36 -0.36
CA ARG A 79 -5.53 -0.81 -0.66
C ARG A 79 -6.42 -0.54 -1.87
N ASP A 80 -6.27 -1.34 -2.92
CA ASP A 80 -7.14 -1.26 -4.09
C ASP A 80 -8.60 -1.62 -3.70
N PRO A 81 -9.57 -0.70 -3.87
CA PRO A 81 -10.95 -0.93 -3.50
C PRO A 81 -11.68 -1.95 -4.39
N THR A 82 -11.10 -2.30 -5.55
CA THR A 82 -11.74 -3.16 -6.56
C THR A 82 -11.28 -4.60 -6.49
N GLY A 83 -9.96 -4.83 -6.38
CA GLY A 83 -9.35 -6.16 -6.37
C GLY A 83 -8.82 -6.60 -5.02
N GLY A 84 -8.83 -5.73 -4.01
CA GLY A 84 -8.28 -6.02 -2.69
C GLY A 84 -6.76 -6.21 -2.67
N GLY A 85 -6.05 -5.84 -3.74
CA GLY A 85 -4.59 -5.78 -3.79
C GLY A 85 -4.04 -4.48 -3.20
N TRP A 86 -2.77 -4.20 -3.47
CA TRP A 86 -2.08 -2.97 -3.03
C TRP A 86 -1.52 -2.19 -4.20
N CYS A 87 -1.53 -0.88 -4.05
CA CYS A 87 -1.04 0.09 -5.01
C CYS A 87 -0.03 1.01 -4.35
N LEU A 88 1.10 1.27 -5.00
CA LEU A 88 2.02 2.32 -4.57
C LEU A 88 1.45 3.68 -4.98
N ARG A 89 1.36 4.59 -4.00
CA ARG A 89 1.11 6.01 -4.25
C ARG A 89 2.35 6.63 -4.87
N LEU A 90 2.16 7.39 -5.94
CA LEU A 90 3.24 8.22 -6.46
C LEU A 90 3.48 9.34 -5.45
N ALA A 91 4.74 9.54 -5.05
CA ALA A 91 5.11 10.74 -4.31
C ALA A 91 4.76 11.95 -5.21
N ALA A 92 4.02 12.91 -4.65
CA ALA A 92 3.70 14.17 -5.32
C ALA A 92 4.95 15.01 -5.56
#